data_AF-T0YTK1-F1
#
_entry.id   AF-T0YTK1-F1
#
_cell.length_a   1.000
_cell.length_b   1.000
_cell.length_c   1.000
_cell.angle_alpha   90.00
_cell.angle_beta   90.00
_cell.angle_gamma   90.00
#
_symmetry.space_group_name_H-M   'P 1'
#
loop_
_entity.id
_entity.type
_entity.pdbx_description
1 polymer ?
#
loop_
_entity_poly.entity_id
_entity_poly.type
_entity_poly.pdbx_seq_one_letter_code
_entity_poly.pdbx_strand_id
1 'polypeptide(L)'
;PAGRTISEALPVGKIWSEALARLRLTHVPVVKGVKGLTSPGKVPEPIEKGILRASHQISVYQDGTARFDLTDLPLTHFRPNEAGISVERLRDLGYVRDWTGAPLVSGEQLLELRPQDILVARTCGDYLTRLAQFVDDELVRFYGLDPYYDVHRPEDLFGALVVALAPHTSGGVAGRIVGFTPAEACFAHPVFHAAKRRNCDGDEDSVTLLMDALLNFSRSYLPSSRGALMDKPLVLTTRLEATEVDKEAHNV
;
A
#
# COMPACT_ATOMS: atom_id res chain seq x y z
N PRO A 1 -2.20 27.54 6.29
CA PRO A 1 -2.24 28.71 5.37
C PRO A 1 -3.58 28.77 4.63
N ALA A 2 -4.55 29.53 5.16
CA ALA A 2 -5.79 29.86 4.46
C ALA A 2 -5.49 30.96 3.43
N GLY A 3 -4.79 30.61 2.35
CA GLY A 3 -4.55 31.52 1.24
C GLY A 3 -5.84 31.70 0.44
N ARG A 4 -6.11 32.93 0.01
CA ARG A 4 -7.13 33.17 -1.03
C ARG A 4 -6.71 32.43 -2.29
N THR A 5 -7.56 31.56 -2.80
CA THR A 5 -7.36 30.90 -4.10
C THR A 5 -7.85 31.82 -5.22
N ILE A 6 -7.14 31.85 -6.34
CA ILE A 6 -7.53 32.60 -7.54
C ILE A 6 -7.79 31.64 -8.70
N SER A 7 -8.63 32.05 -9.64
CA SER A 7 -8.76 31.37 -10.91
C SER A 7 -7.67 31.85 -11.85
N GLU A 8 -6.88 30.92 -12.39
CA GLU A 8 -5.77 31.20 -13.29
C GLU A 8 -5.85 30.30 -14.52
N ALA A 9 -5.53 30.84 -15.69
CA ALA A 9 -5.36 30.05 -16.90
C ALA A 9 -3.96 29.44 -16.91
N LEU A 10 -3.89 28.10 -16.91
CA LEU A 10 -2.61 27.39 -16.88
C LEU A 10 -2.09 27.14 -18.31
N PRO A 11 -0.80 27.39 -18.58
CA PRO A 11 -0.18 27.06 -19.87
C PRO A 11 0.12 25.55 -19.94
N VAL A 12 -0.93 24.72 -19.98
CA VAL A 12 -0.84 23.25 -19.84
C VAL A 12 0.17 22.64 -20.83
N GLY A 13 0.20 23.09 -22.08
CA GLY A 13 1.14 22.55 -23.08
C GLY A 13 2.61 22.80 -22.73
N LYS A 14 2.92 23.95 -22.12
CA LYS A 14 4.28 24.26 -21.65
C LYS A 14 4.64 23.41 -20.44
N ILE A 15 3.76 23.37 -19.44
CA ILE A 15 3.93 22.55 -18.22
C ILE A 15 4.17 21.08 -18.60
N TRP A 16 3.37 20.57 -19.54
CA TRP A 16 3.49 19.21 -20.05
C TRP A 16 4.85 18.95 -20.74
N SER A 17 5.26 19.84 -21.64
CA SER A 17 6.53 19.68 -22.36
C SER A 17 7.74 19.73 -21.43
N GLU A 18 7.71 20.61 -20.41
CA GLU A 18 8.75 20.70 -19.39
C GLU A 18 8.81 19.45 -18.50
N ALA A 19 7.65 18.91 -18.11
CA ALA A 19 7.56 17.68 -17.35
C ALA A 19 8.14 16.48 -18.11
N LEU A 20 7.82 16.33 -19.41
CA LEU A 20 8.39 15.30 -20.26
C LEU A 20 9.91 15.42 -20.40
N ALA A 21 10.42 16.64 -20.56
CA ALA A 21 11.84 16.90 -20.64
C ALA A 21 12.57 16.52 -19.34
N ARG A 22 12.00 16.85 -18.17
CA ARG A 22 12.55 16.46 -16.86
C ARG A 22 12.59 14.95 -16.68
N LEU A 23 11.50 14.26 -17.02
CA LEU A 23 11.39 12.80 -16.91
C LEU A 23 12.19 12.05 -18.00
N ARG A 24 12.69 12.77 -19.01
CA ARG A 24 13.36 12.23 -20.21
C ARG A 24 12.47 11.21 -20.95
N LEU A 25 11.19 11.54 -21.08
CA LEU A 25 10.19 10.71 -21.76
C LEU A 25 9.76 11.37 -23.08
N THR A 26 9.59 10.56 -24.12
CA THR A 26 9.15 11.02 -25.46
C THR A 26 7.74 10.56 -25.80
N HIS A 27 7.34 9.38 -25.33
CA HIS A 27 5.99 8.84 -25.50
C HIS A 27 5.38 8.57 -24.14
N VAL A 28 4.14 9.03 -23.96
CA VAL A 28 3.40 8.88 -22.72
C VAL A 28 1.95 8.49 -23.01
N PRO A 29 1.35 7.65 -22.17
CA PRO A 29 -0.06 7.31 -22.29
C PRO A 29 -0.96 8.51 -21.94
N VAL A 30 -2.26 8.33 -22.13
CA VAL A 30 -3.26 9.32 -21.73
C VAL A 30 -3.24 9.47 -20.20
N VAL A 31 -2.93 10.67 -19.71
CA VAL A 31 -2.98 11.02 -18.29
C VAL A 31 -4.35 11.62 -17.96
N LYS A 32 -5.07 10.98 -17.03
CA LYS A 32 -6.34 11.51 -16.52
C LYS A 32 -6.07 12.43 -15.33
N GLY A 33 -6.69 13.61 -15.34
CA GLY A 33 -6.68 14.55 -14.23
C GLY A 33 -8.05 14.68 -13.55
N VAL A 34 -8.12 15.53 -12.54
CA VAL A 34 -9.39 15.91 -11.90
C VAL A 34 -10.01 17.13 -12.59
N LYS A 35 -11.35 17.23 -12.58
CA LYS A 35 -12.05 18.41 -13.12
C LYS A 35 -11.75 19.69 -12.33
N GLY A 36 -11.42 19.55 -11.04
CA GLY A 36 -11.06 20.64 -10.16
C GLY A 36 -10.57 20.12 -8.82
N LEU A 37 -9.64 20.83 -8.21
CA LEU A 37 -9.09 20.47 -6.90
C LEU A 37 -10.14 20.75 -5.83
N THR A 38 -10.28 19.88 -4.84
CA THR A 38 -11.23 20.02 -3.73
C THR A 38 -10.58 20.49 -2.44
N SER A 39 -9.24 20.47 -2.38
CA SER A 39 -8.49 20.94 -1.21
C SER A 39 -8.57 22.46 -1.05
N PRO A 40 -8.51 23.00 0.18
CA PRO A 40 -8.58 24.44 0.43
C PRO A 40 -7.49 25.24 -0.27
N GLY A 41 -6.27 24.70 -0.28
CA GLY A 41 -5.13 25.36 -0.91
C GLY A 41 -5.09 25.23 -2.43
N LYS A 42 -5.91 24.34 -3.01
CA LYS A 42 -5.93 24.04 -4.45
C LYS A 42 -4.51 23.82 -5.01
N VAL A 43 -3.64 23.18 -4.22
CA VAL A 43 -2.28 22.85 -4.62
C VAL A 43 -2.35 21.59 -5.49
N PRO A 44 -2.01 21.66 -6.78
CA PRO A 44 -1.96 20.48 -7.63
C PRO A 44 -0.75 19.61 -7.27
N GLU A 45 -0.89 18.30 -7.43
CA GLU A 45 0.26 17.40 -7.46
C GLU A 45 1.11 17.69 -8.73
N PRO A 46 2.46 17.59 -8.66
CA PRO A 46 3.31 17.70 -9.84
C PRO A 46 2.87 16.74 -10.97
N ILE A 47 2.76 17.27 -12.18
CA ILE A 47 2.23 16.50 -13.32
C ILE A 47 3.14 15.34 -13.71
N GLU A 48 4.43 15.45 -13.40
CA GLU A 48 5.43 14.40 -13.57
C GLU A 48 4.98 13.10 -12.90
N LYS A 49 4.47 13.18 -11.66
CA LYS A 49 3.95 12.01 -10.93
C LYS A 49 2.75 11.39 -11.63
N GLY A 50 1.85 12.21 -12.17
CA GLY A 50 0.70 11.75 -12.95
C GLY A 50 1.09 11.03 -14.25
N ILE A 51 2.14 11.50 -14.93
CA ILE A 51 2.70 10.86 -16.13
C ILE A 51 3.29 9.49 -15.79
N LEU A 52 4.08 9.42 -14.72
CA LEU A 52 4.68 8.16 -14.27
C LEU A 52 3.61 7.16 -13.85
N ARG A 53 2.60 7.58 -13.07
CA ARG A 53 1.47 6.72 -12.69
C ARG A 53 0.73 6.16 -13.90
N ALA A 54 0.44 7.00 -14.91
CA ALA A 54 -0.24 6.53 -16.11
C ALA A 54 0.61 5.51 -16.90
N SER A 55 1.93 5.68 -16.92
CA SER A 55 2.88 4.75 -17.56
C SER A 55 2.86 3.36 -16.90
N HIS A 56 2.60 3.31 -15.59
CA HIS A 56 2.49 2.09 -14.78
C HIS A 56 1.05 1.63 -14.54
N GLN A 57 0.06 2.28 -15.17
CA GLN A 57 -1.37 1.99 -14.97
C GLN A 57 -1.84 2.11 -13.50
N ILE A 58 -1.22 3.02 -12.74
CA ILE A 58 -1.57 3.30 -11.36
C ILE A 58 -2.62 4.42 -11.30
N SER A 59 -3.68 4.17 -10.54
CA SER A 59 -4.69 5.17 -10.21
C SER A 59 -4.42 5.73 -8.83
N VAL A 60 -4.61 7.05 -8.69
CA VAL A 60 -4.32 7.78 -7.46
C VAL A 60 -5.61 8.05 -6.67
N TYR A 61 -5.52 7.95 -5.35
CA TYR A 61 -6.57 8.33 -4.42
C TYR A 61 -6.42 9.79 -4.00
N GLN A 62 -7.45 10.38 -3.39
CA GLN A 62 -7.54 11.84 -3.20
C GLN A 62 -6.41 12.46 -2.35
N ASP A 63 -5.69 11.67 -1.57
CA ASP A 63 -4.56 12.06 -0.71
C ASP A 63 -3.20 11.88 -1.38
N GLY A 64 -3.16 11.44 -2.64
CA GLY A 64 -1.94 11.20 -3.41
C GLY A 64 -1.42 9.77 -3.36
N THR A 65 -1.94 8.94 -2.44
CA THR A 65 -1.56 7.52 -2.33
C THR A 65 -2.28 6.68 -3.39
N ALA A 66 -1.74 5.50 -3.67
CA ALA A 66 -2.37 4.48 -4.48
C ALA A 66 -2.66 3.24 -3.62
N ARG A 67 -3.85 2.65 -3.74
CA ARG A 67 -4.30 1.58 -2.84
C ARG A 67 -5.03 0.49 -3.60
N PHE A 68 -5.02 -0.72 -3.02
CA PHE A 68 -5.72 -1.89 -3.51
C PHE A 68 -6.67 -2.39 -2.41
N ASP A 69 -7.95 -2.52 -2.75
CA ASP A 69 -9.00 -2.93 -1.81
C ASP A 69 -9.20 -4.46 -1.84
N LEU A 70 -9.36 -5.08 -0.65
CA LEU A 70 -9.42 -6.54 -0.44
C LEU A 70 -10.40 -6.86 0.68
N THR A 71 -11.09 -8.01 0.59
CA THR A 71 -11.85 -8.55 1.72
C THR A 71 -10.93 -9.12 2.78
N ASP A 72 -11.22 -8.86 4.07
CA ASP A 72 -10.41 -9.33 5.18
C ASP A 72 -10.82 -10.74 5.64
N LEU A 73 -9.85 -11.65 5.74
CA LEU A 73 -10.04 -12.99 6.30
C LEU A 73 -9.02 -13.26 7.41
N PRO A 74 -9.45 -13.76 8.58
CA PRO A 74 -8.54 -14.07 9.67
C PRO A 74 -7.77 -15.38 9.39
N LEU A 75 -6.48 -15.39 9.72
CA LEU A 75 -5.59 -16.55 9.61
C LEU A 75 -4.54 -16.52 10.72
N THR A 76 -4.38 -17.63 11.44
CA THR A 76 -3.34 -17.76 12.49
C THR A 76 -2.17 -18.64 12.08
N HIS A 77 -2.37 -19.53 11.11
CA HIS A 77 -1.37 -20.48 10.65
C HIS A 77 -1.44 -20.68 9.14
N PHE A 78 -0.33 -21.00 8.51
CA PHE A 78 -0.26 -21.25 7.07
C PHE A 78 0.81 -22.29 6.74
N ARG A 79 0.68 -22.95 5.58
CA ARG A 79 1.79 -23.73 5.01
C ARG A 79 2.53 -22.90 3.95
N PRO A 80 3.87 -22.99 3.87
CA PRO A 80 4.64 -22.33 2.82
C PRO A 80 4.12 -22.59 1.40
N ASN A 81 3.74 -23.84 1.09
CA ASN A 81 3.23 -24.23 -0.22
C ASN A 81 1.88 -23.57 -0.56
N GLU A 82 1.01 -23.36 0.43
CA GLU A 82 -0.28 -22.67 0.26
C GLU A 82 -0.07 -21.16 0.03
N ALA A 83 0.99 -20.60 0.61
CA ALA A 83 1.35 -19.18 0.51
C ALA A 83 2.25 -18.85 -0.71
N GLY A 84 2.66 -19.87 -1.48
CA GLY A 84 3.51 -19.70 -2.65
C GLY A 84 4.91 -19.17 -2.33
N ILE A 85 5.46 -19.48 -1.15
CA ILE A 85 6.77 -19.00 -0.69
C ILE A 85 7.68 -20.18 -0.31
N SER A 86 8.97 -20.09 -0.66
CA SER A 86 9.93 -21.15 -0.34
C SER A 86 10.33 -21.15 1.13
N VAL A 87 10.78 -22.31 1.62
CA VAL A 87 11.31 -22.46 2.99
C VAL A 87 12.51 -21.54 3.22
N GLU A 88 13.39 -21.40 2.23
CA GLU A 88 14.57 -20.53 2.30
C GLU A 88 14.16 -19.09 2.50
N ARG A 89 13.20 -18.59 1.70
CA ARG A 89 12.74 -17.21 1.79
C ARG A 89 12.02 -16.94 3.11
N LEU A 90 11.24 -17.89 3.62
CA LEU A 90 10.62 -17.78 4.94
C LEU A 90 11.65 -17.70 6.07
N ARG A 91 12.74 -18.47 5.99
CA ARG A 91 13.85 -18.38 6.94
C ARG A 91 14.49 -16.98 6.92
N ASP A 92 14.68 -16.38 5.75
CA ASP A 92 15.17 -15.00 5.63
C ASP A 92 14.22 -13.98 6.29
N LEU A 93 12.91 -14.23 6.22
CA LEU A 93 11.88 -13.40 6.89
C LEU A 93 11.79 -13.66 8.40
N GLY A 94 12.54 -14.63 8.91
CA GLY A 94 12.67 -14.98 10.33
C GLY A 94 11.87 -16.21 10.78
N TYR A 95 11.18 -16.91 9.87
CA TYR A 95 10.48 -18.16 10.19
C TYR A 95 11.45 -19.33 10.22
N VAL A 96 11.82 -19.77 11.42
CA VAL A 96 12.85 -20.82 11.62
C VAL A 96 12.31 -22.11 12.22
N ARG A 97 11.11 -22.06 12.81
CA ARG A 97 10.45 -23.20 13.46
C ARG A 97 8.98 -23.24 13.06
N ASP A 98 8.42 -24.44 13.06
CA ASP A 98 7.00 -24.67 12.92
C ASP A 98 6.25 -24.47 14.24
N TRP A 99 4.93 -24.61 14.20
CA TRP A 99 4.04 -24.42 15.36
C TRP A 99 4.33 -25.39 16.53
N THR A 100 5.00 -26.51 16.27
CA THR A 100 5.41 -27.48 17.32
C THR A 100 6.78 -27.16 17.90
N GLY A 101 7.48 -26.17 17.34
CA GLY A 101 8.85 -25.81 17.69
C GLY A 101 9.91 -26.59 16.92
N ALA A 102 9.55 -27.48 15.99
CA ALA A 102 10.50 -28.21 15.16
C ALA A 102 11.12 -27.27 14.10
N PRO A 103 12.39 -27.47 13.68
CA PRO A 103 12.99 -26.65 12.63
C PRO A 103 12.17 -26.67 11.34
N LEU A 104 11.99 -25.51 10.70
CA LEU A 104 11.32 -25.41 9.40
C LEU A 104 12.25 -25.99 8.33
N VAL A 105 11.86 -27.09 7.71
CA VAL A 105 12.60 -27.84 6.68
C VAL A 105 11.75 -28.25 5.47
N SER A 106 10.42 -28.15 5.56
CA SER A 106 9.48 -28.59 4.52
C SER A 106 8.38 -27.56 4.27
N GLY A 107 7.94 -27.46 3.01
CA GLY A 107 6.83 -26.59 2.60
C GLY A 107 5.44 -27.05 3.07
N GLU A 108 5.35 -28.25 3.64
CA GLU A 108 4.11 -28.82 4.21
C GLU A 108 3.96 -28.57 5.72
N GLN A 109 5.00 -28.02 6.37
CA GLN A 109 4.95 -27.69 7.78
C GLN A 109 4.00 -26.50 8.01
N LEU A 110 3.19 -26.62 9.06
CA LEU A 110 2.30 -25.54 9.48
C LEU A 110 3.09 -24.53 10.31
N LEU A 111 3.04 -23.26 9.92
CA LEU A 111 3.74 -22.16 10.60
C LEU A 111 2.73 -21.26 11.30
N GLU A 112 3.07 -20.75 12.48
CA GLU A 112 2.32 -19.69 13.15
C GLU A 112 2.58 -18.35 12.45
N LEU A 113 1.53 -17.72 11.92
CA LEU A 113 1.61 -16.42 11.26
C LEU A 113 1.91 -15.31 12.28
N ARG A 114 2.92 -14.48 12.01
CA ARG A 114 3.27 -13.38 12.92
C ARG A 114 2.21 -12.28 12.89
N PRO A 115 2.03 -11.51 13.98
CA PRO A 115 0.89 -10.60 14.12
C PRO A 115 0.74 -9.50 13.06
N GLN A 116 1.81 -9.09 12.36
CA GLN A 116 1.78 -8.06 11.32
C GLN A 116 2.19 -8.61 9.94
N ASP A 117 2.33 -9.93 9.81
CA ASP A 117 2.61 -10.57 8.54
C ASP A 117 1.28 -10.91 7.85
N ILE A 118 1.21 -10.68 6.53
CA ILE A 118 -0.02 -10.84 5.74
C ILE A 118 0.23 -11.67 4.49
N LEU A 119 -0.81 -12.40 4.07
CA LEU A 119 -0.89 -13.07 2.79
C LEU A 119 -1.99 -12.38 1.98
N VAL A 120 -1.65 -11.86 0.80
CA VAL A 120 -2.60 -11.08 -0.02
C VAL A 120 -2.93 -11.79 -1.32
N ALA A 121 -4.04 -11.42 -1.93
CA ALA A 121 -4.41 -11.90 -3.26
C ALA A 121 -3.26 -11.71 -4.27
N ARG A 122 -3.09 -12.66 -5.19
CA ARG A 122 -2.09 -12.56 -6.25
C ARG A 122 -2.32 -11.34 -7.15
N THR A 123 -3.57 -10.98 -7.39
CA THR A 123 -3.99 -9.75 -8.09
C THR A 123 -3.51 -8.48 -7.38
N CYS A 124 -3.53 -8.46 -6.06
CA CYS A 124 -2.93 -7.40 -5.25
C CYS A 124 -1.41 -7.37 -5.45
N GLY A 125 -0.74 -8.52 -5.40
CA GLY A 125 0.69 -8.63 -5.70
C GLY A 125 1.09 -8.05 -7.06
N ASP A 126 0.31 -8.34 -8.11
CA ASP A 126 0.54 -7.79 -9.45
C ASP A 126 0.36 -6.26 -9.48
N TYR A 127 -0.64 -5.73 -8.78
CA TYR A 127 -0.85 -4.29 -8.66
C TYR A 127 0.27 -3.60 -7.88
N LEU A 128 0.66 -4.15 -6.72
CA LEU A 128 1.74 -3.60 -5.90
C LEU A 128 3.09 -3.68 -6.62
N THR A 129 3.30 -4.66 -7.50
CA THR A 129 4.50 -4.72 -8.35
C THR A 129 4.58 -3.51 -9.28
N ARG A 130 3.47 -3.16 -9.95
CA ARG A 130 3.41 -1.94 -10.77
C ARG A 130 3.55 -0.67 -9.92
N LEU A 131 3.00 -0.67 -8.70
CA LEU A 131 3.13 0.46 -7.78
C LEU A 131 4.58 0.67 -7.34
N ALA A 132 5.29 -0.41 -7.01
CA ALA A 132 6.71 -0.37 -6.68
C ALA A 132 7.56 0.14 -7.85
N GLN A 133 7.29 -0.33 -9.07
CA GLN A 133 7.95 0.16 -10.29
C GLN A 133 7.69 1.66 -10.53
N PHE A 134 6.47 2.12 -10.26
CA PHE A 134 6.17 3.55 -10.26
C PHE A 134 7.00 4.32 -9.21
N VAL A 135 7.07 3.81 -7.97
CA VAL A 135 7.86 4.45 -6.89
C VAL A 135 9.33 4.53 -7.28
N ASP A 136 9.90 3.48 -7.88
CA ASP A 136 11.29 3.47 -8.32
C ASP A 136 11.54 4.47 -9.46
N ASP A 137 10.67 4.51 -10.47
CA ASP A 137 10.77 5.50 -11.55
C ASP A 137 10.59 6.93 -11.01
N GLU A 138 9.75 7.12 -10.00
CA GLU A 138 9.59 8.40 -9.32
C GLU A 138 10.86 8.80 -8.55
N LEU A 139 11.46 7.89 -7.78
CA LEU A 139 12.73 8.12 -7.10
C LEU A 139 13.83 8.49 -8.09
N VAL A 140 13.98 7.73 -9.18
CA VAL A 140 15.04 7.93 -10.17
C VAL A 140 14.81 9.18 -11.02
N ARG A 141 13.64 9.33 -11.62
CA ARG A 141 13.39 10.33 -12.67
C ARG A 141 12.94 11.67 -12.11
N PHE A 142 12.23 11.68 -10.99
CA PHE A 142 11.72 12.89 -10.38
C PHE A 142 12.60 13.38 -9.22
N TYR A 143 13.06 12.47 -8.36
CA TYR A 143 13.89 12.83 -7.20
C TYR A 143 15.41 12.71 -7.44
N GLY A 144 15.85 11.99 -8.48
CA GLY A 144 17.28 11.77 -8.76
C GLY A 144 17.97 10.87 -7.73
N LEU A 145 17.24 9.92 -7.16
CA LEU A 145 17.69 8.95 -6.16
C LEU A 145 17.81 7.55 -6.77
N ASP A 146 18.45 6.63 -6.05
CA ASP A 146 18.49 5.21 -6.41
C ASP A 146 17.09 4.57 -6.26
N PRO A 147 16.77 3.51 -7.04
CA PRO A 147 15.55 2.75 -6.85
C PRO A 147 15.54 2.06 -5.48
N TYR A 148 14.35 1.83 -4.93
CA TYR A 148 14.16 1.22 -3.61
C TYR A 148 13.73 -0.25 -3.68
N TYR A 149 12.78 -0.58 -4.56
CA TYR A 149 12.19 -1.93 -4.63
C TYR A 149 12.92 -2.85 -5.60
N ASP A 150 13.22 -2.37 -6.82
CA ASP A 150 13.82 -3.13 -7.92
C ASP A 150 13.08 -4.46 -8.21
N VAL A 151 11.74 -4.37 -8.28
CA VAL A 151 10.87 -5.56 -8.41
C VAL A 151 10.51 -5.86 -9.86
N HIS A 152 10.47 -7.15 -10.21
CA HIS A 152 10.08 -7.63 -11.54
C HIS A 152 8.86 -8.57 -11.50
N ARG A 153 8.58 -9.17 -10.34
CA ARG A 153 7.45 -10.08 -10.13
C ARG A 153 6.91 -9.93 -8.69
N PRO A 154 5.67 -10.38 -8.41
CA PRO A 154 5.09 -10.28 -7.08
C PRO A 154 5.95 -10.89 -5.96
N GLU A 155 6.63 -12.00 -6.23
CA GLU A 155 7.47 -12.70 -5.25
C GLU A 155 8.65 -11.86 -4.76
N ASP A 156 9.08 -10.85 -5.52
CA ASP A 156 10.14 -9.93 -5.11
C ASP A 156 9.66 -8.98 -3.97
N LEU A 157 8.33 -8.85 -3.78
CA LEU A 157 7.72 -8.09 -2.69
C LEU A 157 7.67 -8.84 -1.35
N PHE A 158 8.15 -10.08 -1.26
CA PHE A 158 8.23 -10.77 0.03
C PHE A 158 9.14 -9.99 0.99
N GLY A 159 8.58 -9.59 2.13
CA GLY A 159 9.24 -8.73 3.12
C GLY A 159 8.97 -7.24 2.94
N ALA A 160 8.34 -6.81 1.84
CA ALA A 160 7.93 -5.43 1.64
C ALA A 160 6.92 -4.99 2.70
N LEU A 161 7.10 -3.77 3.20
CA LEU A 161 6.20 -3.16 4.17
C LEU A 161 5.04 -2.47 3.46
N VAL A 162 3.84 -2.68 3.98
CA VAL A 162 2.61 -2.04 3.52
C VAL A 162 1.96 -1.25 4.64
N VAL A 163 1.12 -0.30 4.27
CA VAL A 163 0.15 0.31 5.16
C VAL A 163 -1.21 -0.27 4.82
N ALA A 164 -1.80 -1.00 5.77
CA ALA A 164 -3.18 -1.45 5.69
C ALA A 164 -4.09 -0.43 6.38
N LEU A 165 -5.19 -0.06 5.73
CA LEU A 165 -6.09 0.98 6.21
C LEU A 165 -7.54 0.61 5.96
N ALA A 166 -8.30 0.61 7.05
CA ALA A 166 -9.73 0.37 7.01
C ALA A 166 -10.51 1.64 6.64
N PRO A 167 -11.55 1.52 5.81
CA PRO A 167 -12.63 2.47 5.72
C PRO A 167 -13.11 3.01 7.07
N HIS A 168 -13.48 4.28 7.07
CA HIS A 168 -13.92 5.08 8.22
C HIS A 168 -12.88 5.26 9.33
N THR A 169 -11.62 4.91 9.09
CA THR A 169 -10.51 5.13 10.00
C THR A 169 -9.48 6.10 9.42
N SER A 170 -8.53 6.55 10.25
CA SER A 170 -7.40 7.38 9.80
C SER A 170 -6.05 6.92 10.35
N GLY A 171 -6.04 5.73 10.98
CA GLY A 171 -4.85 5.08 11.50
C GLY A 171 -4.52 3.87 10.65
N GLY A 172 -3.47 3.99 9.84
CA GLY A 172 -2.94 2.86 9.10
C GLY A 172 -2.17 1.93 10.04
N VAL A 173 -2.14 0.64 9.72
CA VAL A 173 -1.35 -0.36 10.44
C VAL A 173 -0.29 -0.89 9.50
N ALA A 174 0.97 -0.86 9.94
CA ALA A 174 2.08 -1.40 9.17
C ALA A 174 1.96 -2.93 9.11
N GLY A 175 2.03 -3.50 7.90
CA GLY A 175 2.07 -4.94 7.66
C GLY A 175 3.28 -5.32 6.82
N ARG A 176 3.57 -6.61 6.72
CA ARG A 176 4.64 -7.18 5.89
C ARG A 176 4.11 -8.32 5.04
N ILE A 177 4.37 -8.28 3.74
CA ILE A 177 3.91 -9.32 2.81
C ILE A 177 4.79 -10.57 2.99
N VAL A 178 4.17 -11.71 3.28
CA VAL A 178 4.87 -13.01 3.45
C VAL A 178 4.31 -14.14 2.60
N GLY A 179 3.32 -13.86 1.76
CA GLY A 179 2.74 -14.86 0.87
C GLY A 179 1.71 -14.26 -0.07
N PHE A 180 1.37 -15.05 -1.09
CA PHE A 180 0.27 -14.76 -2.00
C PHE A 180 -0.72 -15.91 -2.03
N THR A 181 -1.99 -15.58 -2.23
CA THR A 181 -3.08 -16.55 -2.33
C THR A 181 -3.87 -16.35 -3.63
N PRO A 182 -4.44 -17.42 -4.22
CA PRO A 182 -5.39 -17.27 -5.33
C PRO A 182 -6.75 -16.71 -4.91
N ALA A 183 -7.05 -16.64 -3.61
CA ALA A 183 -8.27 -16.00 -3.13
C ALA A 183 -8.16 -14.46 -3.20
N GLU A 184 -9.25 -13.80 -3.57
CA GLU A 184 -9.35 -12.32 -3.61
C GLU A 184 -9.56 -11.76 -2.19
N ALA A 185 -8.59 -11.97 -1.31
CA ALA A 185 -8.67 -11.60 0.10
C ALA A 185 -7.29 -11.23 0.69
N CYS A 186 -7.34 -10.56 1.84
CA CYS A 186 -6.20 -10.33 2.73
C CYS A 186 -6.31 -11.29 3.93
N PHE A 187 -5.47 -12.31 3.96
CA PHE A 187 -5.32 -13.16 5.13
C PHE A 187 -4.31 -12.56 6.10
N ALA A 188 -4.73 -12.34 7.34
CA ALA A 188 -3.87 -11.81 8.38
C ALA A 188 -4.28 -12.31 9.76
N HIS A 189 -3.38 -12.14 10.72
CA HIS A 189 -3.66 -12.47 12.11
C HIS A 189 -4.89 -11.69 12.63
N PRO A 190 -5.80 -12.29 13.44
CA PRO A 190 -6.98 -11.59 13.96
C PRO A 190 -6.66 -10.26 14.66
N VAL A 191 -5.56 -10.21 15.42
CA VAL A 191 -5.04 -8.97 16.05
C VAL A 191 -4.73 -7.89 15.01
N PHE A 192 -4.25 -8.25 13.81
CA PHE A 192 -4.01 -7.30 12.72
C PHE A 192 -5.32 -6.69 12.21
N HIS A 193 -6.37 -7.50 12.04
CA HIS A 193 -7.69 -7.04 11.61
C HIS A 193 -8.37 -6.19 12.68
N ALA A 194 -8.36 -6.64 13.93
CA ALA A 194 -8.89 -5.86 15.05
C ALA A 194 -8.15 -4.54 15.27
N ALA A 195 -6.83 -4.47 15.05
CA ALA A 195 -6.06 -3.22 15.13
C ALA A 195 -6.51 -2.17 14.09
N LYS A 196 -7.04 -2.63 12.96
CA LYS A 196 -7.65 -1.78 11.92
C LYS A 196 -9.13 -1.49 12.18
N ARG A 197 -9.67 -1.96 13.33
CA ARG A 197 -11.07 -1.87 13.71
C ARG A 197 -12.01 -2.67 12.79
N ARG A 198 -11.57 -3.87 12.39
CA ARG A 198 -12.37 -4.80 11.58
C ARG A 198 -12.86 -6.00 12.38
N ASN A 199 -14.07 -6.44 12.02
CA ASN A 199 -14.79 -7.56 12.60
C ASN A 199 -14.64 -8.83 11.75
N CYS A 200 -14.20 -8.69 10.48
CA CYS A 200 -14.08 -9.78 9.51
C CYS A 200 -15.41 -10.49 9.20
N ASP A 201 -16.53 -9.77 9.21
CA ASP A 201 -17.87 -10.25 8.85
C ASP A 201 -18.24 -9.92 7.39
N GLY A 202 -17.23 -9.74 6.53
CA GLY A 202 -17.36 -9.25 5.16
C GLY A 202 -16.74 -7.86 4.94
N ASP A 203 -16.02 -7.35 5.93
CA ASP A 203 -15.25 -6.12 5.86
C ASP A 203 -14.19 -6.14 4.74
N GLU A 204 -13.96 -4.96 4.16
CA GLU A 204 -12.92 -4.71 3.17
C GLU A 204 -11.92 -3.68 3.66
N ASP A 205 -10.64 -3.92 3.43
CA ASP A 205 -9.55 -3.01 3.74
C ASP A 205 -8.71 -2.70 2.52
N SER A 206 -7.97 -1.60 2.61
CA SER A 206 -7.05 -1.18 1.57
C SER A 206 -5.61 -1.41 1.99
N VAL A 207 -4.77 -1.82 1.04
CA VAL A 207 -3.31 -1.90 1.23
C VAL A 207 -2.58 -1.01 0.24
N THR A 208 -1.53 -0.34 0.70
CA THR A 208 -0.60 0.45 -0.12
C THR A 208 0.84 0.16 0.31
N LEU A 209 1.80 0.34 -0.58
CA LEU A 209 3.22 0.24 -0.24
C LEU A 209 3.62 1.37 0.71
N LEU A 210 4.40 1.05 1.74
CA LEU A 210 4.82 2.05 2.73
C LEU A 210 5.56 3.22 2.09
N MET A 211 6.43 2.97 1.09
CA MET A 211 7.18 4.03 0.44
C MET A 211 6.29 4.95 -0.42
N ASP A 212 5.26 4.41 -1.09
CA ASP A 212 4.26 5.23 -1.80
C ASP A 212 3.53 6.15 -0.81
N ALA A 213 3.07 5.59 0.31
CA ALA A 213 2.42 6.38 1.35
C ALA A 213 3.32 7.50 1.88
N LEU A 214 4.62 7.26 2.07
CA LEU A 214 5.55 8.28 2.57
C LEU A 214 5.87 9.37 1.55
N LEU A 215 6.03 9.03 0.27
CA LEU A 215 6.41 9.96 -0.79
C LEU A 215 5.23 10.79 -1.29
N ASN A 216 4.05 10.17 -1.38
CA ASN A 216 2.94 10.70 -2.17
C ASN A 216 1.75 11.19 -1.34
N PHE A 217 1.66 10.80 -0.07
CA PHE A 217 0.65 11.35 0.83
C PHE A 217 0.92 12.84 1.12
N SER A 218 -0.13 13.67 1.04
CA SER A 218 -0.06 15.02 1.58
C SER A 218 -1.39 15.50 2.16
N ARG A 219 -1.33 16.10 3.36
CA ARG A 219 -2.48 16.80 3.96
C ARG A 219 -2.97 17.97 3.11
N SER A 220 -2.12 18.55 2.25
CA SER A 220 -2.50 19.64 1.34
C SER A 220 -3.44 19.18 0.21
N TYR A 221 -3.56 17.87 -0.04
CA TYR A 221 -4.48 17.31 -1.03
C TYR A 221 -5.85 17.00 -0.43
N LEU A 222 -5.97 16.97 0.90
CA LEU A 222 -7.21 16.61 1.57
C LEU A 222 -8.28 17.70 1.42
N PRO A 223 -9.56 17.30 1.23
CA PRO A 223 -10.66 18.26 1.20
C PRO A 223 -10.91 18.87 2.59
N SER A 224 -11.63 19.98 2.67
CA SER A 224 -12.08 20.55 3.95
C SER A 224 -13.50 20.17 4.35
N SER A 225 -14.13 19.27 3.62
CA SER A 225 -15.48 18.80 3.94
C SER A 225 -15.50 17.93 5.20
N ARG A 226 -16.66 17.82 5.84
CA ARG A 226 -16.84 16.90 6.98
C ARG A 226 -16.56 15.47 6.51
N GLY A 227 -15.76 14.72 7.28
CA GLY A 227 -15.33 13.36 6.94
C GLY A 227 -14.12 13.25 6.00
N ALA A 228 -13.57 14.37 5.53
CA ALA A 228 -12.41 14.43 4.62
C ALA A 228 -11.14 13.70 5.09
N LEU A 229 -11.02 13.51 6.40
CA LEU A 229 -9.85 12.94 7.05
C LEU A 229 -9.95 11.42 7.21
N MET A 230 -11.13 10.84 6.99
CA MET A 230 -11.31 9.40 7.01
C MET A 230 -10.75 8.77 5.73
N ASP A 231 -10.37 7.50 5.84
CA ASP A 231 -9.79 6.67 4.77
C ASP A 231 -8.41 7.14 4.32
N LYS A 232 -7.74 7.95 5.15
CA LYS A 232 -6.41 8.51 4.92
C LYS A 232 -5.43 8.08 6.01
N PRO A 233 -4.19 7.67 5.70
CA PRO A 233 -3.23 7.21 6.70
C PRO A 233 -2.59 8.41 7.44
N LEU A 234 -3.35 9.08 8.30
CA LEU A 234 -2.90 10.27 9.04
C LEU A 234 -1.89 9.94 10.15
N VAL A 235 -1.95 8.72 10.65
CA VAL A 235 -1.03 8.13 11.62
C VAL A 235 -0.77 6.67 11.23
N LEU A 236 0.41 6.17 11.56
CA LEU A 236 0.82 4.80 11.28
C LEU A 236 1.17 4.08 12.59
N THR A 237 0.44 3.01 12.87
CA THR A 237 0.77 2.07 13.94
C THR A 237 1.83 1.09 13.43
N THR A 238 3.00 1.10 14.07
CA THR A 238 4.15 0.28 13.65
C THR A 238 4.30 -1.01 14.44
N ARG A 239 3.68 -1.09 15.62
CA ARG A 239 3.70 -2.25 16.51
C ARG A 239 2.31 -2.53 17.03
N LEU A 240 1.94 -3.80 17.03
CA LEU A 240 0.67 -4.25 17.60
C LEU A 240 0.89 -4.82 19.00
N GLU A 241 0.12 -4.31 19.95
CA GLU A 241 -0.04 -4.90 21.27
C GLU A 241 -1.43 -5.53 21.35
N ALA A 242 -1.50 -6.84 21.56
CA ALA A 242 -2.76 -7.56 21.57
C ALA A 242 -3.72 -7.05 22.67
N THR A 243 -3.20 -6.47 23.75
CA THR A 243 -4.01 -5.87 24.82
C THR A 243 -4.70 -4.56 24.43
N GLU A 244 -4.26 -3.91 23.35
CA GLU A 244 -4.76 -2.59 22.91
C GLU A 244 -5.74 -2.68 21.73
N VAL A 245 -5.92 -3.87 21.15
CA VAL A 245 -6.87 -4.07 20.04
C VAL A 245 -8.28 -4.37 20.55
N ASP A 246 -9.24 -4.39 19.62
CA ASP A 246 -10.64 -4.65 19.94
C ASP A 246 -10.86 -5.99 20.66
N LYS A 247 -11.86 -6.02 21.55
CA LYS A 247 -12.20 -7.16 22.40
C LYS A 247 -12.66 -8.37 21.60
N GLU A 248 -13.16 -8.20 20.38
CA GLU A 248 -13.58 -9.33 19.55
C GLU A 248 -12.43 -10.30 19.28
N ALA A 249 -11.22 -9.77 19.03
CA ALA A 249 -10.03 -10.60 18.86
C ALA A 249 -9.60 -11.34 20.13
N HIS A 250 -10.08 -10.94 21.32
CA HIS A 250 -9.77 -11.60 22.59
C HIS A 250 -10.64 -12.85 22.83
N ASN A 251 -11.62 -13.11 21.96
CA ASN A 251 -12.53 -14.26 22.06
C ASN A 251 -12.22 -15.38 21.05
N VAL A 252 -11.05 -15.32 20.38
CA VAL A 252 -10.58 -16.28 19.37
C VAL A 252 -9.68 -17.34 20.00
#